data_AF-A0A8T3T9A1-F1
#
_entry.id   AF-A0A8T3T9A1-F1
#
_cell.length_a   1.000
_cell.length_b   1.000
_cell.length_c   1.000
_cell.angle_alpha   90.00
_cell.angle_beta   90.00
_cell.angle_gamma   90.00
#
_symmetry.space_group_name_H-M   'P 1'
#
loop_
_entity.id
_entity.type
_entity.pdbx_description
1 polymer ?
#
loop_
_entity_poly.entity_id
_entity_poly.type
_entity_poly.pdbx_seq_one_letter_code
_entity_poly.pdbx_strand_id
1 'polypeptide(L)'
;MPDDLESLARDYYDFRQRTWPTWAHMNGEYGYADRFEDLSREAEDRQIAEARSFAHRAEAIADVDLDREQRISREMLAWDATARSDFAESRLAELDVDPIFGPQAMLPVTLPKLGIPSAEVAEAMVGKMQGIGRMFRDLAERHREGVARGRTPARFAVDATVAQLDAWLAAPVDDDPLLALAAPDEVADPAAWRSRLRAAVDGRVRPAMAVYRDVLRDEIAPQGRPDDRCGLQWLADGADTYARTIRFYTTMPFAAQEIHDIGLAQVESLAREYRELGSEVLGTTDLPTILDSLRSDPELHHTDGGEIVAASKTALAKAKAA
;
A
#
# COMPACT_ATOMS: atom_id res chain seq x y z
N MET A 1 9.02 -34.80 10.71
CA MET A 1 7.98 -35.20 9.74
C MET A 1 7.83 -34.03 8.80
N PRO A 2 7.83 -34.22 7.47
CA PRO A 2 7.40 -33.13 6.59
C PRO A 2 6.00 -32.67 7.04
N ASP A 3 5.76 -31.37 7.07
CA ASP A 3 4.44 -30.85 7.42
C ASP A 3 3.42 -31.35 6.40
N ASP A 4 2.21 -31.66 6.86
CA ASP A 4 1.10 -31.80 5.93
C ASP A 4 0.77 -30.40 5.35
N LEU A 5 0.39 -30.38 4.06
CA LEU A 5 0.15 -29.13 3.32
C LEU A 5 -0.92 -28.25 3.98
N GLU A 6 -1.94 -28.87 4.58
CA GLU A 6 -3.04 -28.14 5.22
C GLU A 6 -2.56 -27.39 6.47
N SER A 7 -1.78 -28.05 7.33
CA SER A 7 -1.17 -27.42 8.49
C SER A 7 -0.21 -26.31 8.08
N LEU A 8 0.61 -26.54 7.04
CA LEU A 8 1.53 -25.51 6.55
C LEU A 8 0.78 -24.29 6.00
N ALA A 9 -0.29 -24.50 5.25
CA ALA A 9 -1.12 -23.42 4.71
C ALA A 9 -1.81 -22.63 5.82
N ARG A 10 -2.29 -23.30 6.88
CA ARG A 10 -2.87 -22.65 8.07
C ARG A 10 -1.83 -21.82 8.81
N ASP A 11 -0.65 -22.38 9.08
CA ASP A 11 0.45 -21.67 9.73
C ASP A 11 0.88 -20.44 8.91
N TYR A 12 0.93 -20.58 7.58
CA TYR A 12 1.26 -19.48 6.69
C TYR A 12 0.19 -18.38 6.70
N TYR A 13 -1.09 -18.76 6.67
CA TYR A 13 -2.20 -17.81 6.83
C TYR A 13 -2.08 -17.05 8.15
N ASP A 14 -1.90 -17.75 9.28
CA ASP A 14 -1.75 -17.12 10.60
C ASP A 14 -0.53 -16.17 10.65
N PHE A 15 0.58 -16.57 10.05
CA PHE A 15 1.76 -15.71 9.87
C PHE A 15 1.41 -14.43 9.10
N ARG A 16 0.69 -14.54 7.98
CA ARG A 16 0.25 -13.39 7.17
C ARG A 16 -0.67 -12.45 7.97
N GLN A 17 -1.65 -13.00 8.70
CA GLN A 17 -2.57 -12.21 9.51
C GLN A 17 -1.86 -11.50 10.67
N ARG A 18 -0.91 -12.18 11.32
CA ARG A 18 -0.12 -11.62 12.43
C ARG A 18 0.82 -10.49 11.99
N THR A 19 1.40 -10.60 10.80
CA THR A 19 2.37 -9.63 10.26
C THR A 19 1.72 -8.44 9.57
N TRP A 20 0.49 -8.61 9.08
CA TRP A 20 -0.34 -7.57 8.47
C TRP A 20 -1.67 -7.40 9.22
N PRO A 21 -1.63 -6.97 10.50
CA PRO A 21 -2.81 -6.91 11.37
C PRO A 21 -3.89 -5.94 10.87
N THR A 22 -3.54 -4.91 10.09
CA THR A 22 -4.54 -4.02 9.48
C THR A 22 -5.33 -4.75 8.38
N TRP A 23 -4.65 -5.55 7.56
CA TRP A 23 -5.32 -6.41 6.55
C TRP A 23 -6.16 -7.50 7.21
N ALA A 24 -5.65 -8.11 8.28
CA ALA A 24 -6.39 -9.09 9.06
C ALA A 24 -7.71 -8.50 9.59
N HIS A 25 -7.64 -7.30 10.18
CA HIS A 25 -8.81 -6.57 10.65
C HIS A 25 -9.82 -6.32 9.53
N MET A 26 -9.37 -5.84 8.36
CA MET A 26 -10.27 -5.59 7.21
C MET A 26 -11.01 -6.84 6.72
N ASN A 27 -10.40 -8.02 6.88
CA ASN A 27 -11.01 -9.30 6.51
C ASN A 27 -11.88 -9.91 7.62
N GLY A 28 -12.05 -9.21 8.75
CA GLY A 28 -12.85 -9.68 9.89
C GLY A 28 -12.09 -10.56 10.87
N GLU A 29 -10.75 -10.63 10.77
CA GLU A 29 -9.89 -11.37 11.70
C GLU A 29 -9.44 -10.45 12.84
N TYR A 30 -10.21 -10.44 13.93
CA TYR A 30 -10.00 -9.49 15.02
C TYR A 30 -8.98 -9.93 16.08
N GLY A 31 -8.39 -11.12 15.95
CA GLY A 31 -7.39 -11.64 16.90
C GLY A 31 -6.11 -10.78 17.04
N TYR A 32 -5.90 -9.86 16.10
CA TYR A 32 -4.81 -8.88 16.11
C TYR A 32 -5.31 -7.43 16.05
N ALA A 33 -6.57 -7.18 16.41
CA ALA A 33 -7.19 -5.86 16.34
C ALA A 33 -6.48 -4.83 17.24
N ASP A 34 -5.72 -5.27 18.25
CA ASP A 34 -4.94 -4.41 19.14
C ASP A 34 -3.57 -4.01 18.56
N ARG A 35 -3.22 -4.55 17.39
CA ARG A 35 -1.92 -4.35 16.76
C ARG A 35 -2.02 -3.51 15.50
N PHE A 36 -0.89 -2.91 15.15
CA PHE A 36 -0.63 -2.27 13.86
C PHE A 36 0.68 -2.84 13.32
N GLU A 37 0.95 -2.67 12.03
CA GLU A 37 2.18 -3.12 11.39
C GLU A 37 3.44 -2.64 12.15
N ASP A 38 4.35 -3.56 12.44
CA ASP A 38 5.65 -3.30 13.06
C ASP A 38 6.68 -3.10 11.93
N LEU A 39 7.14 -1.86 11.77
CA LEU A 39 8.06 -1.47 10.69
C LEU A 39 9.52 -1.40 11.17
N SER A 40 9.81 -1.91 12.37
CA SER A 40 11.18 -2.00 12.86
C SER A 40 12.02 -2.92 11.97
N ARG A 41 13.34 -2.63 11.92
CA ARG A 41 14.31 -3.46 11.22
C ARG A 41 14.27 -4.92 11.68
N GLU A 42 14.14 -5.12 12.99
CA GLU A 42 14.08 -6.46 13.59
C GLU A 42 12.82 -7.22 13.14
N ALA A 43 11.67 -6.55 13.06
CA ALA A 43 10.44 -7.18 12.55
C ALA A 43 10.55 -7.54 11.07
N GLU A 44 11.09 -6.64 10.24
CA GLU A 44 11.33 -6.92 8.81
C GLU A 44 12.26 -8.13 8.62
N ASP A 45 13.35 -8.20 9.40
CA ASP A 45 14.30 -9.33 9.38
C ASP A 45 13.63 -10.66 9.76
N ARG A 46 12.84 -10.68 10.84
CA ARG A 46 12.08 -11.87 11.25
C ARG A 46 11.06 -12.28 10.20
N GLN A 47 10.33 -11.33 9.62
CA GLN A 47 9.33 -11.60 8.58
C GLN A 47 9.97 -12.22 7.33
N ILE A 48 11.11 -11.71 6.88
CA ILE A 48 11.86 -12.29 5.76
C ILE A 48 12.27 -13.73 6.08
N ALA A 49 12.86 -13.97 7.25
CA ALA A 49 13.34 -15.29 7.63
C ALA A 49 12.19 -16.31 7.75
N GLU A 50 11.07 -15.94 8.38
CA GLU A 50 9.89 -16.80 8.48
C GLU A 50 9.28 -17.08 7.10
N ALA A 51 9.11 -16.07 6.25
CA ALA A 51 8.60 -16.26 4.89
C ALA A 51 9.49 -17.19 4.04
N ARG A 52 10.82 -17.05 4.12
CA ARG A 52 11.76 -17.98 3.46
C ARG A 52 11.61 -19.41 3.97
N SER A 53 11.40 -19.57 5.28
CA SER A 53 11.15 -20.88 5.88
C SER A 53 9.86 -21.52 5.34
N PHE A 54 8.77 -20.74 5.21
CA PHE A 54 7.53 -21.23 4.60
C PHE A 54 7.70 -21.64 3.14
N ALA A 55 8.41 -20.83 2.33
CA ALA A 55 8.72 -21.18 0.95
C ALA A 55 9.46 -22.53 0.87
N HIS A 56 10.53 -22.69 1.64
CA HIS A 56 11.32 -23.93 1.66
C HIS A 56 10.52 -25.15 2.12
N ARG A 57 9.70 -24.99 3.17
CA ARG A 57 8.83 -26.07 3.69
C ARG A 57 7.81 -26.49 2.64
N ALA A 58 7.21 -25.54 1.91
CA ALA A 58 6.24 -25.85 0.86
C ALA A 58 6.88 -26.55 -0.34
N GLU A 59 8.06 -26.10 -0.78
CA GLU A 59 8.82 -26.74 -1.87
C GLU A 59 9.25 -28.19 -1.52
N ALA A 60 9.46 -28.48 -0.24
CA ALA A 60 9.84 -29.82 0.22
C ALA A 60 8.68 -30.82 0.24
N ILE A 61 7.42 -30.38 0.08
CA ILE A 61 6.25 -31.27 0.01
C ILE A 61 6.21 -31.95 -1.36
N ALA A 62 6.40 -33.27 -1.37
CA ALA A 62 6.45 -34.08 -2.58
C ALA A 62 5.17 -34.01 -3.41
N ASP A 63 5.32 -33.91 -4.73
CA ASP A 63 4.20 -33.82 -5.70
C ASP A 63 3.31 -35.07 -5.80
N VAL A 64 3.87 -36.23 -5.47
CA VAL A 64 3.32 -37.53 -5.87
C VAL A 64 1.97 -37.86 -5.23
N ASP A 65 1.69 -37.28 -4.06
CA ASP A 65 0.47 -37.57 -3.28
C ASP A 65 -0.55 -36.42 -3.32
N LEU A 66 -0.28 -35.36 -4.09
CA LEU A 66 -1.13 -34.18 -4.17
C LEU A 66 -2.10 -34.26 -5.35
N ASP A 67 -3.37 -33.97 -5.11
CA ASP A 67 -4.33 -33.68 -6.17
C ASP A 67 -4.03 -32.33 -6.86
N ARG A 68 -4.83 -31.97 -7.86
CA ARG A 68 -4.62 -30.72 -8.61
C ARG A 68 -4.73 -29.47 -7.75
N GLU A 69 -5.70 -29.41 -6.85
CA GLU A 69 -5.95 -28.24 -6.00
C GLU A 69 -4.83 -28.09 -4.99
N GLN A 70 -4.42 -29.20 -4.37
CA GLN A 70 -3.30 -29.24 -3.44
C GLN A 70 -1.98 -28.83 -4.09
N ARG A 71 -1.71 -29.23 -5.34
CA ARG A 71 -0.53 -28.75 -6.08
C ARG A 71 -0.57 -27.24 -6.28
N ILE A 72 -1.72 -26.70 -6.68
CA ILE A 72 -1.90 -25.25 -6.84
C ILE A 72 -1.69 -24.54 -5.51
N SER A 73 -2.27 -25.03 -4.40
CA SER A 73 -2.11 -24.43 -3.07
C SER A 73 -0.65 -24.44 -2.62
N ARG A 74 0.07 -25.55 -2.81
CA ARG A 74 1.49 -25.64 -2.49
C ARG A 74 2.33 -24.66 -3.32
N GLU A 75 2.12 -24.63 -4.64
CA GLU A 75 2.82 -23.73 -5.55
C GLU A 75 2.56 -22.27 -5.22
N MET A 76 1.30 -21.91 -4.94
CA MET A 76 0.91 -20.55 -4.57
C MET A 76 1.55 -20.12 -3.23
N LEU A 77 1.59 -21.02 -2.24
CA LEU A 77 2.24 -20.74 -0.96
C LEU A 77 3.75 -20.51 -1.15
N ALA A 78 4.42 -21.43 -1.84
CA ALA A 78 5.86 -21.30 -2.12
C ALA A 78 6.19 -20.01 -2.89
N TRP A 79 5.38 -19.71 -3.91
CA TRP A 79 5.52 -18.49 -4.71
C TRP A 79 5.28 -17.22 -3.90
N ASP A 80 4.16 -17.09 -3.18
CA ASP A 80 3.83 -15.88 -2.42
C ASP A 80 4.86 -15.62 -1.31
N ALA A 81 5.27 -16.68 -0.58
CA ALA A 81 6.28 -16.58 0.46
C ALA A 81 7.66 -16.17 -0.10
N THR A 82 8.04 -16.69 -1.27
CA THR A 82 9.27 -16.31 -1.98
C THR A 82 9.21 -14.88 -2.49
N ALA A 83 8.15 -14.52 -3.22
CA ALA A 83 8.01 -13.20 -3.81
C ALA A 83 7.99 -12.09 -2.73
N ARG A 84 7.32 -12.33 -1.60
CA ARG A 84 7.28 -11.38 -0.49
C ARG A 84 8.61 -11.25 0.24
N SER A 85 9.33 -12.35 0.45
CA SER A 85 10.66 -12.28 1.07
C SER A 85 11.67 -11.60 0.15
N ASP A 86 11.68 -11.91 -1.15
CA ASP A 86 12.48 -11.21 -2.17
C ASP A 86 12.21 -9.70 -2.18
N PHE A 87 10.93 -9.31 -2.12
CA PHE A 87 10.50 -7.92 -2.10
C PHE A 87 10.94 -7.22 -0.80
N ALA A 88 10.70 -7.83 0.37
CA ALA A 88 11.10 -7.27 1.66
C ALA A 88 12.63 -7.16 1.81
N GLU A 89 13.41 -8.08 1.23
CA GLU A 89 14.86 -7.97 1.15
C GLU A 89 15.35 -6.75 0.35
N SER A 90 14.47 -6.14 -0.45
CA SER A 90 14.75 -4.87 -1.13
C SER A 90 14.77 -3.69 -0.16
N ARG A 91 14.37 -3.85 1.11
CA ARG A 91 14.43 -2.83 2.18
C ARG A 91 13.89 -1.47 1.75
N LEU A 92 12.70 -1.46 1.15
CA LEU A 92 12.10 -0.22 0.65
C LEU A 92 11.76 0.75 1.79
N ALA A 93 11.43 0.25 2.99
CA ALA A 93 11.21 1.09 4.18
C ALA A 93 12.39 2.03 4.49
N GLU A 94 13.61 1.77 4.00
CA GLU A 94 14.77 2.66 4.16
C GLU A 94 14.64 3.96 3.36
N LEU A 95 13.95 3.95 2.23
CA LEU A 95 13.91 5.07 1.29
C LEU A 95 12.50 5.47 0.84
N ASP A 96 11.48 4.72 1.23
CA ASP A 96 10.11 4.91 0.78
C ASP A 96 9.42 6.01 1.60
N VAL A 97 9.57 7.25 1.13
CA VAL A 97 8.78 8.40 1.57
C VAL A 97 7.80 8.71 0.45
N ASP A 98 6.52 8.44 0.69
CA ASP A 98 5.49 8.51 -0.34
C ASP A 98 4.36 9.50 0.05
N PRO A 99 4.17 10.62 -0.69
CA PRO A 99 3.09 11.56 -0.42
C PRO A 99 1.71 11.10 -0.93
N ILE A 100 1.63 10.00 -1.69
CA ILE A 100 0.39 9.44 -2.23
C ILE A 100 -0.07 8.25 -1.39
N PHE A 101 0.82 7.29 -1.13
CA PHE A 101 0.49 6.05 -0.42
C PHE A 101 1.15 5.89 0.96
N GLY A 102 1.89 6.90 1.43
CA GLY A 102 2.48 6.88 2.77
C GLY A 102 1.42 6.91 3.90
N PRO A 103 1.80 6.56 5.14
CA PRO A 103 0.84 6.42 6.24
C PRO A 103 0.03 7.69 6.53
N GLN A 104 0.64 8.87 6.40
CA GLN A 104 -0.03 10.17 6.56
C GLN A 104 -1.12 10.44 5.51
N ALA A 105 -1.09 9.77 4.36
CA ALA A 105 -2.13 9.87 3.34
C ALA A 105 -3.15 8.73 3.47
N MET A 106 -2.69 7.53 3.82
CA MET A 106 -3.52 6.32 3.82
C MET A 106 -4.27 6.06 5.12
N LEU A 107 -3.79 6.50 6.28
CA LEU A 107 -4.49 6.28 7.55
C LEU A 107 -5.94 6.82 7.55
N PRO A 108 -6.25 8.04 7.07
CA PRO A 108 -7.63 8.54 6.97
C PRO A 108 -8.52 7.71 6.05
N VAL A 109 -7.94 7.00 5.08
CA VAL A 109 -8.66 6.14 4.14
C VAL A 109 -8.88 4.74 4.71
N THR A 110 -7.89 4.22 5.45
CA THR A 110 -7.89 2.84 5.95
C THR A 110 -8.65 2.70 7.26
N LEU A 111 -8.48 3.62 8.21
CA LEU A 111 -9.13 3.53 9.53
C LEU A 111 -10.66 3.40 9.47
N PRO A 112 -11.39 4.17 8.64
CA PRO A 112 -12.84 4.02 8.52
C PRO A 112 -13.30 2.67 7.96
N LYS A 113 -12.40 1.90 7.33
CA LYS A 113 -12.68 0.56 6.81
C LYS A 113 -12.48 -0.53 7.86
N LEU A 114 -11.92 -0.21 9.02
CA LEU A 114 -11.71 -1.17 10.10
C LEU A 114 -13.01 -1.34 10.90
N GLY A 115 -13.77 -2.38 10.58
CA GLY A 115 -15.03 -2.68 11.27
C GLY A 115 -14.83 -2.90 12.77
N ILE A 116 -15.74 -2.41 13.61
CA ILE A 116 -15.67 -2.54 15.06
C ILE A 116 -16.94 -3.26 15.54
N PRO A 117 -17.04 -4.60 15.40
CA PRO A 117 -18.30 -5.32 15.61
C PRO A 117 -18.61 -5.66 17.08
N SER A 118 -17.74 -5.30 18.01
CA SER A 118 -17.92 -5.62 19.43
C SER A 118 -17.19 -4.63 20.33
N ALA A 119 -17.57 -4.62 21.61
CA ALA A 119 -16.87 -3.86 22.64
C ALA A 119 -15.40 -4.29 22.77
N GLU A 120 -15.08 -5.58 22.64
CA GLU A 120 -13.68 -6.06 22.68
C GLU A 120 -12.83 -5.47 21.56
N VAL A 121 -13.36 -5.44 20.32
CA VAL A 121 -12.65 -4.81 19.19
C VAL A 121 -12.52 -3.31 19.39
N ALA A 122 -13.56 -2.66 19.94
CA ALA A 122 -13.48 -1.24 20.28
C ALA A 122 -12.34 -0.96 21.27
N GLU A 123 -12.21 -1.77 22.33
CA GLU A 123 -11.10 -1.68 23.27
C GLU A 123 -9.74 -1.90 22.61
N ALA A 124 -9.64 -2.90 21.74
CA ALA A 124 -8.43 -3.22 20.98
C ALA A 124 -7.95 -2.03 20.12
N MET A 125 -8.87 -1.21 19.58
CA MET A 125 -8.50 -0.03 18.80
C MET A 125 -7.61 0.95 19.57
N VAL A 126 -7.70 1.02 20.91
CA VAL A 126 -6.79 1.84 21.72
C VAL A 126 -5.34 1.33 21.60
N GLY A 127 -5.14 0.01 21.61
CA GLY A 127 -3.85 -0.62 21.36
C GLY A 127 -3.35 -0.36 19.93
N LYS A 128 -4.24 -0.44 18.93
CA LYS A 128 -3.92 -0.15 17.54
C LYS A 128 -3.41 1.28 17.35
N MET A 129 -4.02 2.27 17.99
CA MET A 129 -3.55 3.66 17.97
C MET A 129 -2.11 3.78 18.51
N GLN A 130 -1.78 3.05 19.58
CA GLN A 130 -0.40 3.03 20.08
C GLN A 130 0.56 2.37 19.07
N GLY A 131 0.10 1.36 18.33
CA GLY A 131 0.83 0.74 17.23
C GLY A 131 1.15 1.72 16.10
N ILE A 132 0.16 2.54 15.68
CA ILE A 132 0.37 3.60 14.69
C ILE A 132 1.44 4.59 15.17
N GLY A 133 1.41 4.97 16.45
CA GLY A 133 2.45 5.82 17.03
C GLY A 133 3.85 5.17 17.04
N ARG A 134 3.96 3.84 17.20
CA ARG A 134 5.24 3.12 17.07
C ARG A 134 5.73 3.11 15.63
N MET A 135 4.85 2.78 14.68
CA MET A 135 5.16 2.75 13.25
C MET A 135 5.81 4.05 12.76
N PHE A 136 5.32 5.23 13.15
CA PHE A 136 5.95 6.50 12.77
C PHE A 136 7.38 6.67 13.32
N ARG A 137 7.67 6.15 14.52
CA ARG A 137 9.03 6.16 15.07
C ARG A 137 9.91 5.18 14.31
N ASP A 138 9.40 3.99 14.04
CA ASP A 138 10.13 2.98 13.28
C ASP A 138 10.52 3.55 11.91
N LEU A 139 9.59 4.18 11.19
CA LEU A 139 9.87 4.83 9.89
C LEU A 139 10.98 5.89 9.99
N ALA A 140 10.98 6.72 11.05
CA ALA A 140 12.04 7.69 11.27
C ALA A 140 13.42 7.00 11.37
N GLU A 141 13.51 5.90 12.13
CA GLU A 141 14.75 5.12 12.23
C GLU A 141 15.10 4.40 10.92
N ARG A 142 14.12 3.82 10.22
CA ARG A 142 14.35 3.16 8.92
C ARG A 142 14.94 4.12 7.90
N HIS A 143 14.46 5.36 7.83
CA HIS A 143 15.06 6.35 6.92
C HIS A 143 16.44 6.84 7.34
N ARG A 144 16.73 6.94 8.64
CA ARG A 144 18.09 7.19 9.10
C ARG A 144 19.04 6.07 8.70
N GLU A 145 18.62 4.81 8.85
CA GLU A 145 19.37 3.65 8.37
C GLU A 145 19.59 3.71 6.85
N GLY A 146 18.56 4.10 6.09
CA GLY A 146 18.65 4.29 4.65
C GLY A 146 19.67 5.34 4.24
N VAL A 147 19.58 6.54 4.82
CA VAL A 147 20.55 7.63 4.59
C VAL A 147 21.97 7.18 4.93
N ALA A 148 22.18 6.51 6.08
CA ALA A 148 23.50 6.00 6.47
C ALA A 148 24.07 4.98 5.48
N ARG A 149 23.21 4.27 4.74
CA ARG A 149 23.57 3.30 3.69
C ARG A 149 23.59 3.90 2.29
N GLY A 150 23.38 5.21 2.14
CA GLY A 150 23.28 5.89 0.85
C GLY A 150 21.97 5.62 0.09
N ARG A 151 20.98 5.02 0.74
CA ARG A 151 19.63 4.74 0.21
C ARG A 151 18.68 5.87 0.61
N THR A 152 18.87 7.03 0.00
CA THR A 152 18.07 8.22 0.31
C THR A 152 16.69 8.17 -0.37
N PRO A 153 15.69 8.94 0.05
CA PRO A 153 14.45 9.12 -0.71
C PRO A 153 14.60 10.18 -1.82
N ALA A 154 13.57 10.36 -2.66
CA ALA A 154 13.47 11.49 -3.57
C ALA A 154 13.06 12.76 -2.80
N ARG A 155 13.69 13.90 -3.09
CA ARG A 155 13.52 15.14 -2.34
C ARG A 155 12.09 15.68 -2.37
N PHE A 156 11.48 15.75 -3.55
CA PHE A 156 10.10 16.25 -3.70
C PHE A 156 9.11 15.45 -2.85
N ALA A 157 9.33 14.14 -2.71
CA ALA A 157 8.45 13.25 -1.97
C ALA A 157 8.57 13.52 -0.46
N VAL A 158 9.79 13.73 0.04
CA VAL A 158 10.03 14.15 1.44
C VAL A 158 9.37 15.49 1.73
N ASP A 159 9.59 16.50 0.88
CA ASP A 159 9.02 17.84 1.09
C ASP A 159 7.48 17.80 1.10
N ALA A 160 6.86 17.03 0.20
CA ALA A 160 5.42 16.85 0.16
C ALA A 160 4.87 16.11 1.39
N THR A 161 5.53 15.04 1.84
CA THR A 161 5.14 14.31 3.06
C THR A 161 5.28 15.18 4.31
N VAL A 162 6.34 15.99 4.42
CA VAL A 162 6.50 16.96 5.52
C VAL A 162 5.33 17.95 5.53
N ALA A 163 4.95 18.52 4.37
CA ALA A 163 3.82 19.44 4.28
C ALA A 163 2.49 18.79 4.71
N GLN A 164 2.27 17.51 4.37
CA GLN A 164 1.09 16.76 4.82
C GLN A 164 1.08 16.54 6.34
N LEU A 165 2.22 16.17 6.92
CA LEU A 165 2.37 15.99 8.36
C LEU A 165 2.18 17.32 9.11
N ASP A 166 2.71 18.43 8.57
CA ASP A 166 2.50 19.77 9.11
C ASP A 166 1.03 20.16 9.13
N ALA A 167 0.32 19.96 8.02
CA ALA A 167 -1.11 20.23 7.92
C ALA A 167 -1.93 19.39 8.93
N TRP A 168 -1.59 18.10 9.08
CA TRP A 168 -2.23 17.23 10.05
C TRP A 168 -1.98 17.70 11.50
N LEU A 169 -0.74 17.99 11.85
CA LEU A 169 -0.35 18.39 13.21
C LEU A 169 -0.84 19.78 13.59
N ALA A 170 -1.13 20.65 12.60
CA ALA A 170 -1.73 21.96 12.82
C ALA A 170 -3.24 21.88 13.16
N ALA A 171 -3.93 20.82 12.72
CA ALA A 171 -5.35 20.64 13.04
C ALA A 171 -5.56 20.33 14.53
N PRO A 172 -6.66 20.80 15.16
CA PRO A 172 -7.03 20.42 16.52
C PRO A 172 -7.14 18.90 16.66
N VAL A 173 -6.71 18.36 17.80
CA VAL A 173 -6.77 16.91 18.04
C VAL A 173 -8.20 16.35 18.07
N ASP A 174 -9.21 17.17 18.37
CA ASP A 174 -10.62 16.75 18.29
C ASP A 174 -11.09 16.49 16.85
N ASP A 175 -10.41 17.09 15.86
CA ASP A 175 -10.70 16.92 14.43
C ASP A 175 -9.77 15.88 13.77
N ASP A 176 -8.96 15.16 14.57
CA ASP A 176 -8.01 14.19 14.05
C ASP A 176 -8.77 13.02 13.38
N PRO A 177 -8.46 12.68 12.12
CA PRO A 177 -9.20 11.63 11.40
C PRO A 177 -9.07 10.25 12.04
N LEU A 178 -8.07 10.00 12.91
CA LEU A 178 -7.98 8.76 13.69
C LEU A 178 -9.08 8.64 14.76
N LEU A 179 -9.74 9.75 15.10
CA LEU A 179 -10.88 9.78 16.01
C LEU A 179 -12.24 9.64 15.31
N ALA A 180 -12.26 9.59 13.97
CA ALA A 180 -13.47 9.44 13.16
C ALA A 180 -13.98 7.97 13.16
N LEU A 181 -14.08 7.38 14.34
CA LEU A 181 -14.56 6.01 14.57
C LEU A 181 -15.92 6.04 15.29
N ALA A 182 -16.85 5.22 14.81
CA ALA A 182 -18.13 5.00 15.48
C ALA A 182 -17.95 4.01 16.64
N ALA A 183 -18.54 4.32 17.80
CA ALA A 183 -18.65 3.36 18.88
C ALA A 183 -19.68 2.29 18.49
N PRO A 184 -19.39 0.99 18.66
CA PRO A 184 -20.42 -0.04 18.53
C PRO A 184 -21.42 0.04 19.69
N ASP A 185 -22.63 -0.45 19.45
CA ASP A 185 -23.75 -0.38 20.40
C ASP A 185 -23.45 -1.13 21.71
N GLU A 186 -22.57 -2.14 21.67
CA GLU A 186 -22.18 -2.97 22.81
C GLU A 186 -21.23 -2.26 23.79
N VAL A 187 -20.65 -1.10 23.42
CA VAL A 187 -19.78 -0.34 24.32
C VAL A 187 -20.63 0.35 25.40
N ALA A 188 -20.49 -0.11 26.65
CA ALA A 188 -21.27 0.38 27.78
C ALA A 188 -21.04 1.87 28.10
N ASP A 189 -19.82 2.38 27.91
CA ASP A 189 -19.49 3.80 28.08
C ASP A 189 -18.71 4.34 26.85
N PRO A 190 -19.43 4.78 25.81
CA PRO A 190 -18.81 5.32 24.60
C PRO A 190 -17.98 6.57 24.85
N ALA A 191 -18.29 7.35 25.90
CA ALA A 191 -17.55 8.57 26.23
C ALA A 191 -16.18 8.23 26.84
N ALA A 192 -16.12 7.28 27.77
CA ALA A 192 -14.86 6.80 28.34
C ALA A 192 -13.98 6.12 27.28
N TRP A 193 -14.57 5.36 26.36
CA TRP A 193 -13.84 4.77 25.22
C TRP A 193 -13.23 5.85 24.31
N ARG A 194 -14.03 6.84 23.88
CA ARG A 194 -13.55 7.98 23.07
C ARG A 194 -12.43 8.77 23.77
N SER A 195 -12.55 8.97 25.09
CA SER A 195 -11.50 9.63 25.88
C SER A 195 -10.17 8.87 25.84
N ARG A 196 -10.19 7.54 25.90
CA ARG A 196 -8.98 6.71 25.82
C ARG A 196 -8.38 6.67 24.41
N LEU A 197 -9.21 6.61 23.37
CA LEU A 197 -8.74 6.77 21.98
C LEU A 197 -8.05 8.13 21.79
N ARG A 198 -8.70 9.20 22.23
CA ARG A 198 -8.13 10.56 22.22
C ARG A 198 -6.80 10.62 22.94
N ALA A 199 -6.70 10.07 24.15
CA ALA A 199 -5.45 10.05 24.91
C ALA A 199 -4.34 9.27 24.19
N ALA A 200 -4.66 8.19 23.47
CA ALA A 200 -3.69 7.46 22.66
C ALA A 200 -3.23 8.28 21.44
N VAL A 201 -4.15 8.93 20.72
CA VAL A 201 -3.83 9.79 19.58
C VAL A 201 -2.97 10.99 20.02
N ASP A 202 -3.42 11.72 21.03
CA ASP A 202 -2.75 12.93 21.54
C ASP A 202 -1.42 12.62 22.23
N GLY A 203 -1.37 11.57 23.06
CA GLY A 203 -0.20 11.24 23.86
C GLY A 203 0.84 10.36 23.16
N ARG A 204 0.46 9.63 22.10
CA ARG A 204 1.36 8.67 21.42
C ARG A 204 1.51 8.92 19.93
N VAL A 205 0.41 9.07 19.20
CA VAL A 205 0.46 9.17 17.73
C VAL A 205 0.98 10.52 17.28
N ARG A 206 0.33 11.62 17.66
CA ARG A 206 0.72 12.98 17.22
C ARG A 206 2.15 13.34 17.61
N PRO A 207 2.66 13.01 18.82
CA PRO A 207 4.06 13.22 19.14
C PRO A 207 5.03 12.38 18.29
N ALA A 208 4.65 11.15 17.92
CA ALA A 208 5.47 10.32 17.04
C ALA A 208 5.48 10.86 15.60
N MET A 209 4.34 11.33 15.10
CA MET A 209 4.24 12.02 13.82
C MET A 209 5.09 13.30 13.79
N ALA A 210 5.12 14.07 14.88
CA ALA A 210 5.96 15.27 14.99
C ALA A 210 7.45 14.90 14.90
N VAL A 211 7.88 13.86 15.61
CA VAL A 211 9.25 13.34 15.51
C VAL A 211 9.56 12.89 14.09
N TYR A 212 8.68 12.10 13.47
CA TYR A 212 8.85 11.64 12.09
C TYR A 212 8.98 12.81 11.10
N ARG A 213 8.09 13.80 11.21
CA ARG A 213 8.12 15.05 10.42
C ARG A 213 9.46 15.79 10.60
N ASP A 214 9.93 15.94 11.83
CA ASP A 214 11.19 16.63 12.12
C ASP A 214 12.39 15.86 11.55
N VAL A 215 12.42 14.53 11.66
CA VAL A 215 13.46 13.69 11.04
C VAL A 215 13.46 13.85 9.53
N LEU A 216 12.29 13.74 8.90
CA LEU A 216 12.15 13.94 7.46
C LEU A 216 12.67 15.32 7.02
N ARG A 217 12.28 16.39 7.73
CA ARG A 217 12.66 17.76 7.40
C ARG A 217 14.15 18.03 7.63
N ASP A 218 14.67 17.66 8.79
CA ASP A 218 15.97 18.13 9.27
C ASP A 218 17.12 17.18 8.93
N GLU A 219 16.84 15.87 8.84
CA GLU A 219 17.86 14.84 8.63
C GLU A 219 17.80 14.23 7.22
N ILE A 220 16.59 13.96 6.72
CA ILE A 220 16.41 13.22 5.46
C ILE A 220 16.36 14.14 4.24
N ALA A 221 15.59 15.23 4.29
CA ALA A 221 15.42 16.16 3.17
C ALA A 221 16.76 16.75 2.66
N PRO A 222 17.73 17.14 3.50
CA PRO A 222 19.04 17.59 3.02
C PRO A 222 19.82 16.56 2.21
N GLN A 223 19.53 15.27 2.39
CA GLN A 223 20.17 14.14 1.71
C GLN A 223 19.32 13.56 0.56
N GLY A 224 18.08 14.05 0.40
CA GLY A 224 17.15 13.56 -0.62
C GLY A 224 17.68 13.79 -2.04
N ARG A 225 17.47 12.82 -2.94
CA ARG A 225 17.88 12.96 -4.34
C ARG A 225 17.08 14.06 -5.04
N PRO A 226 17.72 14.94 -5.82
CA PRO A 226 17.02 15.97 -6.59
C PRO A 226 16.13 15.36 -7.69
N ASP A 227 15.24 16.16 -8.26
CA ASP A 227 14.22 15.72 -9.23
C ASP A 227 14.82 15.09 -10.49
N ASP A 228 15.95 15.60 -10.99
CA ASP A 228 16.67 15.04 -12.14
C ASP A 228 17.33 13.68 -11.81
N ARG A 229 17.33 13.28 -10.52
CA ARG A 229 17.87 12.01 -10.03
C ARG A 229 16.92 11.25 -9.10
N CYS A 230 15.61 11.46 -9.20
CA CYS A 230 14.65 10.91 -8.26
C CYS A 230 14.49 9.38 -8.33
N GLY A 231 14.75 8.77 -9.50
CA GLY A 231 14.56 7.33 -9.73
C GLY A 231 15.55 6.41 -9.01
N LEU A 232 15.16 5.15 -8.80
CA LEU A 232 15.97 4.14 -8.12
C LEU A 232 17.32 3.89 -8.80
N GLN A 233 17.44 4.08 -10.10
CA GLN A 233 18.70 3.89 -10.86
C GLN A 233 19.90 4.67 -10.32
N TRP A 234 19.66 5.72 -9.52
CA TRP A 234 20.70 6.54 -8.89
C TRP A 234 21.19 5.99 -7.54
N LEU A 235 20.64 4.87 -7.08
CA LEU A 235 21.10 4.11 -5.93
C LEU A 235 22.05 2.99 -6.35
N ALA A 236 23.01 2.65 -5.49
CA ALA A 236 24.00 1.62 -5.76
C ALA A 236 23.39 0.23 -6.06
N ASP A 237 22.29 -0.10 -5.37
CA ASP A 237 21.50 -1.33 -5.54
C ASP A 237 20.16 -1.06 -6.25
N GLY A 238 20.05 0.08 -6.91
CA GLY A 238 18.81 0.55 -7.55
C GLY A 238 18.30 -0.35 -8.66
N ALA A 239 19.19 -0.87 -9.50
CA ALA A 239 18.83 -1.78 -10.58
C ALA A 239 18.27 -3.12 -10.07
N ASP A 240 18.89 -3.71 -9.04
CA ASP A 240 18.41 -4.95 -8.41
C ASP A 240 17.07 -4.71 -7.69
N THR A 241 16.98 -3.61 -6.93
CA THR A 241 15.74 -3.17 -6.27
C THR A 241 14.61 -3.04 -7.30
N TYR A 242 14.85 -2.33 -8.42
CA TYR A 242 13.82 -2.14 -9.44
C TYR A 242 13.41 -3.46 -10.11
N ALA A 243 14.36 -4.35 -10.41
CA ALA A 243 14.08 -5.66 -10.96
C ALA A 243 13.24 -6.54 -10.01
N ARG A 244 13.52 -6.52 -8.69
CA ARG A 244 12.69 -7.18 -7.67
C ARG A 244 11.27 -6.61 -7.65
N THR A 245 11.12 -5.28 -7.71
CA THR A 245 9.79 -4.64 -7.74
C THR A 245 9.00 -4.99 -9.00
N ILE A 246 9.65 -5.07 -10.18
CA ILE A 246 9.00 -5.51 -11.42
C ILE A 246 8.44 -6.92 -11.24
N ARG A 247 9.26 -7.87 -10.75
CA ARG A 247 8.81 -9.25 -10.54
C ARG A 247 7.65 -9.33 -9.55
N PHE A 248 7.71 -8.56 -8.45
CA PHE A 248 6.67 -8.56 -7.44
C PHE A 248 5.34 -8.01 -7.97
N TYR A 249 5.33 -6.85 -8.63
CA TYR A 249 4.09 -6.20 -9.08
C TYR A 249 3.53 -6.76 -10.37
N THR A 250 4.38 -7.20 -11.30
CA THR A 250 3.92 -7.73 -12.60
C THR A 250 3.75 -9.24 -12.60
N THR A 251 4.34 -9.94 -11.61
CA THR A 251 4.46 -11.42 -11.58
C THR A 251 5.22 -12.01 -12.78
N MET A 252 5.86 -11.16 -13.59
CA MET A 252 6.53 -11.53 -14.83
C MET A 252 8.04 -11.28 -14.72
N PRO A 253 8.88 -12.08 -15.38
CA PRO A 253 10.34 -11.95 -15.32
C PRO A 253 10.90 -10.97 -16.38
N PHE A 254 10.16 -9.91 -16.72
CA PHE A 254 10.57 -8.95 -17.74
C PHE A 254 11.72 -8.05 -17.28
N ALA A 255 12.58 -7.67 -18.21
CA ALA A 255 13.56 -6.61 -17.98
C ALA A 255 12.88 -5.23 -18.02
N ALA A 256 13.43 -4.26 -17.29
CA ALA A 256 12.93 -2.89 -17.30
C ALA A 256 12.87 -2.27 -18.70
N GLN A 257 13.91 -2.50 -19.52
CA GLN A 257 13.96 -2.00 -20.89
C GLN A 257 12.89 -2.65 -21.78
N GLU A 258 12.63 -3.96 -21.60
CA GLU A 258 11.60 -4.66 -22.36
C GLU A 258 10.21 -4.08 -22.06
N ILE A 259 9.90 -3.80 -20.79
CA ILE A 259 8.65 -3.13 -20.41
C ILE A 259 8.56 -1.73 -21.03
N HIS A 260 9.67 -0.97 -21.03
CA HIS A 260 9.72 0.36 -21.64
C HIS A 260 9.42 0.30 -23.15
N ASP A 261 10.05 -0.62 -23.87
CA ASP A 261 9.88 -0.77 -25.31
C ASP A 261 8.44 -1.22 -25.66
N ILE A 262 7.86 -2.14 -24.88
CA ILE A 262 6.44 -2.51 -24.99
C ILE A 262 5.55 -1.28 -24.80
N GLY A 263 5.84 -0.45 -23.79
CA GLY A 263 5.10 0.77 -23.51
C GLY A 263 5.15 1.77 -24.67
N LEU A 264 6.34 2.02 -25.26
CA LEU A 264 6.49 2.90 -26.41
C LEU A 264 5.73 2.38 -27.64
N ALA A 265 5.81 1.09 -27.92
CA ALA A 265 5.06 0.46 -29.00
C ALA A 265 3.54 0.60 -28.80
N GLN A 266 3.06 0.44 -27.56
CA GLN A 266 1.65 0.61 -27.24
C GLN A 266 1.19 2.06 -27.39
N VAL A 267 1.99 3.04 -26.96
CA VAL A 267 1.70 4.47 -27.15
C VAL A 267 1.56 4.80 -28.64
N GLU A 268 2.47 4.28 -29.48
CA GLU A 268 2.39 4.49 -30.93
C GLU A 268 1.15 3.82 -31.54
N SER A 269 0.82 2.60 -31.13
CA SER A 269 -0.38 1.90 -31.60
C SER A 269 -1.65 2.66 -31.26
N LEU A 270 -1.81 3.07 -30.00
CA LEU A 270 -2.97 3.85 -29.55
C LEU A 270 -3.04 5.19 -30.30
N ALA A 271 -1.91 5.84 -30.54
CA ALA A 271 -1.89 7.08 -31.32
C ALA A 271 -2.34 6.89 -32.77
N ARG A 272 -2.24 5.68 -33.36
CA ARG A 272 -2.83 5.40 -34.68
C ARG A 272 -4.34 5.18 -34.56
N GLU A 273 -4.77 4.36 -33.61
CA GLU A 273 -6.19 4.08 -33.36
C GLU A 273 -6.99 5.37 -33.08
N TYR A 274 -6.44 6.27 -32.25
CA TYR A 274 -7.06 7.58 -32.01
C TYR A 274 -7.21 8.41 -33.28
N ARG A 275 -6.24 8.36 -34.20
CA ARG A 275 -6.32 9.13 -35.46
C ARG A 275 -7.34 8.54 -36.42
N GLU A 276 -7.42 7.22 -36.50
CA GLU A 276 -8.41 6.53 -37.33
C GLU A 276 -9.83 6.86 -36.85
N LEU A 277 -10.11 6.62 -35.56
CA LEU A 277 -11.42 6.90 -34.97
C LEU A 277 -11.73 8.41 -34.92
N GLY A 278 -10.74 9.23 -34.58
CA GLY A 278 -10.88 10.69 -34.57
C GLY A 278 -11.24 11.26 -35.95
N SER A 279 -10.72 10.67 -37.03
CA SER A 279 -11.11 11.07 -38.39
C SER A 279 -12.58 10.76 -38.68
N GLU A 280 -13.07 9.63 -38.16
CA GLU A 280 -14.46 9.19 -38.38
C GLU A 280 -15.47 10.01 -37.56
N VAL A 281 -15.15 10.26 -36.29
CA VAL A 281 -16.13 10.83 -35.34
C VAL A 281 -15.92 12.31 -35.02
N LEU A 282 -14.70 12.84 -35.20
CA LEU A 282 -14.35 14.24 -34.93
C LEU A 282 -13.85 14.99 -36.18
N GLY A 283 -13.72 14.29 -37.32
CA GLY A 283 -13.29 14.88 -38.59
C GLY A 283 -11.82 15.35 -38.61
N THR A 284 -10.98 14.86 -37.70
CA THR A 284 -9.56 15.25 -37.60
C THR A 284 -8.66 14.08 -37.25
N THR A 285 -7.42 14.11 -37.72
CA THR A 285 -6.34 13.17 -37.35
C THR A 285 -5.27 13.83 -36.45
N ASP A 286 -5.50 15.07 -36.03
CA ASP A 286 -4.60 15.77 -35.12
C ASP A 286 -4.82 15.28 -33.67
N LEU A 287 -3.85 14.54 -33.14
CA LEU A 287 -3.97 13.89 -31.84
C LEU A 287 -4.16 14.88 -30.66
N PRO A 288 -3.43 16.01 -30.58
CA PRO A 288 -3.72 17.05 -29.59
C PRO A 288 -5.16 17.55 -29.66
N THR A 289 -5.68 17.83 -30.87
CA THR A 289 -7.08 18.25 -31.06
C THR A 289 -8.07 17.17 -30.60
N ILE A 290 -7.84 15.91 -30.99
CA ILE A 290 -8.69 14.78 -30.56
C ILE A 290 -8.74 14.70 -29.03
N LEU A 291 -7.57 14.72 -28.38
CA LEU A 291 -7.47 14.64 -26.92
C LEU A 291 -8.04 15.86 -26.21
N ASP A 292 -7.99 17.05 -26.82
CA ASP A 292 -8.63 18.24 -26.30
C ASP A 292 -10.15 18.12 -26.38
N SER A 293 -10.70 17.76 -27.55
CA SER A 293 -12.15 17.54 -27.72
C SER A 293 -12.70 16.54 -26.70
N LEU A 294 -12.02 15.40 -26.49
CA LEU A 294 -12.43 14.42 -25.48
C LEU A 294 -12.45 14.97 -24.04
N ARG A 295 -11.66 16.00 -23.74
CA ARG A 295 -11.57 16.62 -22.41
C ARG A 295 -12.45 17.85 -22.25
N SER A 296 -12.76 18.56 -23.33
CA SER A 296 -13.34 19.90 -23.29
C SER A 296 -14.70 20.02 -23.94
N ASP A 297 -15.08 19.11 -24.85
CA ASP A 297 -16.37 19.16 -25.55
C ASP A 297 -17.53 18.88 -24.58
N PRO A 298 -18.42 19.85 -24.32
CA PRO A 298 -19.54 19.64 -23.41
C PRO A 298 -20.51 18.53 -23.85
N GLU A 299 -20.59 18.22 -25.15
CA GLU A 299 -21.46 17.14 -25.65
C GLU A 299 -20.95 15.74 -25.23
N LEU A 300 -19.66 15.62 -24.89
CA LEU A 300 -19.03 14.39 -24.39
C LEU A 300 -19.07 14.25 -22.87
N HIS A 301 -19.67 15.21 -22.16
CA HIS A 301 -19.72 15.25 -20.70
C HIS A 301 -21.15 15.20 -20.17
N HIS A 302 -21.33 14.47 -19.07
CA HIS A 302 -22.56 14.53 -18.29
C HIS A 302 -22.62 15.84 -17.49
N THR A 303 -23.83 16.36 -17.33
CA THR A 303 -24.06 17.65 -16.63
C THR A 303 -24.41 17.46 -15.15
N ASP A 304 -24.81 16.24 -14.76
CA ASP A 304 -25.05 15.89 -13.35
C ASP A 304 -24.74 14.41 -13.02
N GLY A 305 -24.69 14.10 -11.73
CA GLY A 305 -24.36 12.77 -11.23
C GLY A 305 -25.41 11.69 -11.53
N GLY A 306 -26.69 12.06 -11.66
CA GLY A 306 -27.76 11.15 -12.04
C GLY A 306 -27.59 10.62 -13.46
N GLU A 307 -27.17 11.48 -14.39
CA GLU A 307 -26.85 11.09 -15.77
C GLU A 307 -25.68 10.10 -15.83
N ILE A 308 -24.60 10.35 -15.08
CA ILE A 308 -23.44 9.45 -15.00
C ILE A 308 -23.87 8.05 -14.53
N VAL A 309 -24.70 7.98 -13.49
CA VAL A 309 -25.20 6.71 -12.95
C VAL A 309 -26.09 5.99 -13.97
N ALA A 310 -26.98 6.72 -14.66
CA ALA A 310 -27.86 6.14 -15.68
C ALA A 310 -27.07 5.59 -16.88
N ALA A 311 -26.09 6.34 -17.37
CA ALA A 311 -25.20 5.92 -18.46
C ALA A 311 -24.40 4.66 -18.08
N SER A 312 -23.82 4.65 -16.87
CA SER A 312 -23.08 3.49 -16.34
C SER A 312 -23.95 2.24 -16.22
N LYS A 313 -25.18 2.37 -15.71
CA LYS A 313 -26.15 1.26 -15.62
C LYS A 313 -26.53 0.73 -17.00
N THR A 314 -26.71 1.63 -17.97
CA THR A 314 -27.02 1.28 -19.35
C THR A 314 -25.87 0.51 -20.00
N ALA A 315 -24.63 0.98 -19.85
CA ALA A 315 -23.44 0.30 -20.36
C ALA A 315 -23.30 -1.10 -19.74
N LEU A 316 -23.48 -1.23 -18.42
CA LEU A 316 -23.45 -2.53 -17.74
C LEU A 316 -24.55 -3.48 -18.22
N ALA A 317 -25.77 -2.99 -18.42
CA ALA A 317 -26.87 -3.80 -18.93
C ALA A 317 -26.59 -4.32 -20.34
N LYS A 318 -26.02 -3.47 -21.22
CA LYS A 318 -25.58 -3.88 -22.57
C LYS A 318 -24.49 -4.95 -22.51
N ALA A 319 -23.47 -4.76 -21.68
CA ALA A 319 -22.38 -5.71 -21.52
C ALA A 319 -22.86 -7.08 -20.99
N LYS A 320 -23.83 -7.10 -20.07
CA LYS A 320 -24.43 -8.35 -19.56
C LYS A 320 -25.29 -9.10 -20.58
N ALA A 321 -25.76 -8.40 -21.62
CA ALA A 321 -26.61 -8.96 -22.65
C ALA A 321 -25.82 -9.46 -23.88
N ALA A 322 -24.54 -9.08 -24.00
CA ALA A 322 -23.61 -9.53 -25.04
C ALA A 322 -22.98 -10.89 -24.69
#